data_AF-A0A6I6UV21-F1
#
_entry.id   AF-A0A6I6UV21-F1
#
_cell.length_a   1.000
_cell.length_b   1.000
_cell.length_c   1.000
_cell.angle_alpha   90.00
_cell.angle_beta   90.00
_cell.angle_gamma   90.00
#
_symmetry.space_group_name_H-M   'P 1'
#
loop_
_entity.id
_entity.type
_entity.pdbx_description
1 polymer ?
#
loop_
_entity_poly.entity_id
_entity_poly.type
_entity_poly.pdbx_seq_one_letter_code
_entity_poly.pdbx_strand_id
1 'polypeptide(L)'
;MNFWMSTLSSSLGGFVGVLGGFIIAKWQMNKSHKMNNMPFYIQFNEAQIHINRFNEEVDNILKYTDTVERKYARIHLSNSNLYKLKKEIENTIITLNPEMTEFNFKDFHLKLGKIAKNAPLAYYTDINWLIFSMVIIYNLLLTECKHFLKFPSQPIKIGDVGRLHYLTIIKSHRKRYKMLQRKLSIK
;
A
#
# COMPACT_ATOMS: atom_id res chain seq x y z
N MET A 1 32.74 47.03 -14.04
CA MET A 1 31.55 46.27 -13.61
C MET A 1 31.17 45.10 -14.52
N ASN A 2 31.57 45.06 -15.80
CA ASN A 2 31.09 44.03 -16.75
C ASN A 2 31.75 42.64 -16.66
N PHE A 3 32.90 42.50 -15.99
CA PHE A 3 33.60 41.21 -15.88
C PHE A 3 32.94 40.28 -14.85
N TRP A 4 32.65 40.78 -13.65
CA TRP A 4 31.98 40.03 -12.59
C TRP A 4 30.53 39.63 -12.95
N MET A 5 29.84 40.45 -13.73
CA MET A 5 28.46 40.21 -14.14
C MET A 5 28.35 39.14 -15.24
N SER A 6 29.37 39.03 -16.12
CA SER A 6 29.43 37.96 -17.12
C SER A 6 29.88 36.63 -16.51
N THR A 7 30.76 36.62 -15.50
CA THR A 7 31.19 35.39 -14.81
C THR A 7 30.09 34.84 -13.88
N LEU A 8 29.32 35.71 -13.23
CA LEU A 8 28.14 35.31 -12.46
C LEU A 8 27.00 34.81 -13.36
N SER A 9 26.71 35.46 -14.50
CA SER A 9 25.64 34.99 -15.39
C SER A 9 25.98 33.68 -16.11
N SER A 10 27.26 33.46 -16.47
CA SER A 10 27.72 32.21 -17.08
C SER A 10 27.81 31.05 -16.07
N SER A 11 28.15 31.31 -14.80
CA SER A 11 28.08 30.29 -13.74
C SER A 11 26.65 29.96 -13.30
N LEU A 12 25.74 30.95 -13.25
CA LEU A 12 24.30 30.73 -13.08
C LEU A 12 23.69 29.96 -14.26
N GLY A 13 24.07 30.29 -15.49
CA GLY A 13 23.66 29.56 -16.70
C GLY A 13 24.15 28.11 -16.71
N GLY A 14 25.40 27.88 -16.30
CA GLY A 14 25.96 26.54 -16.11
C GLY A 14 25.23 25.75 -15.02
N PHE A 15 24.89 26.38 -13.90
CA PHE A 15 24.16 25.74 -12.80
C PHE A 15 22.72 25.37 -13.19
N VAL A 16 22.00 26.27 -13.88
CA VAL A 16 20.66 26.00 -14.43
C VAL A 16 20.72 24.93 -15.53
N GLY A 17 21.76 24.93 -16.36
CA GLY A 17 22.01 23.89 -17.35
C GLY A 17 22.23 22.51 -16.72
N VAL A 18 23.01 22.42 -15.64
CA VAL A 18 23.24 21.18 -14.88
C VAL A 18 21.95 20.71 -14.19
N LEU A 19 21.19 21.62 -13.56
CA LEU A 19 19.89 21.27 -12.96
C LEU A 19 18.88 20.79 -14.00
N GLY A 20 18.79 21.47 -15.15
CA GLY A 20 17.95 21.07 -16.27
C GLY A 20 18.34 19.71 -16.83
N GLY A 21 19.64 19.49 -17.06
CA GLY A 21 20.19 18.20 -17.49
C GLY A 21 19.89 17.07 -16.50
N PHE A 22 20.04 17.33 -15.19
CA PHE A 22 19.71 16.37 -14.14
C PHE A 22 18.21 16.01 -14.13
N ILE A 23 17.32 17.00 -14.30
CA ILE A 23 15.87 16.76 -14.38
C ILE A 23 15.52 15.91 -15.61
N ILE A 24 16.10 16.23 -16.77
CA ILE A 24 15.86 15.48 -18.02
C ILE A 24 16.40 14.05 -17.91
N ALA A 25 17.61 13.87 -17.37
CA ALA A 25 18.20 12.56 -17.13
C ALA A 25 17.34 11.73 -16.16
N LYS A 26 16.89 12.32 -15.06
CA LYS A 26 15.97 11.67 -14.10
C LYS A 26 14.64 11.29 -14.76
N TRP A 27 14.12 12.13 -15.65
CA TRP A 27 12.89 11.84 -16.39
C TRP A 27 13.08 10.67 -17.38
N GLN A 28 14.18 10.66 -18.14
CA GLN A 28 14.50 9.55 -19.05
C GLN A 28 14.74 8.24 -18.30
N MET A 29 15.48 8.26 -17.18
CA MET A 29 15.68 7.08 -16.34
C MET A 29 14.34 6.53 -15.82
N ASN A 30 13.46 7.38 -15.31
CA ASN A 30 12.13 6.96 -14.86
C ASN A 30 11.29 6.35 -15.99
N LYS A 31 11.36 6.93 -17.20
CA LYS A 31 10.65 6.40 -18.38
C LYS A 31 11.19 5.02 -18.77
N SER A 32 12.51 4.86 -18.81
CA SER A 32 13.18 3.58 -19.11
C SER A 32 12.87 2.52 -18.05
N HIS A 33 12.94 2.86 -16.76
CA HIS A 33 12.54 1.97 -15.66
C HIS A 33 11.08 1.54 -15.79
N LYS A 34 10.17 2.44 -16.20
CA LYS A 34 8.76 2.10 -16.42
C LYS A 34 8.58 1.11 -17.57
N MET A 35 9.25 1.33 -18.70
CA MET A 35 9.18 0.45 -19.86
C MET A 35 9.73 -0.96 -19.55
N ASN A 36 10.85 -1.03 -18.82
CA ASN A 36 11.48 -2.30 -18.46
C ASN A 36 10.69 -3.11 -17.42
N ASN A 37 9.80 -2.46 -16.67
CA ASN A 37 9.00 -3.10 -15.62
C ASN A 37 7.49 -3.01 -15.89
N MET A 38 7.08 -2.76 -17.14
CA MET A 38 5.68 -2.58 -17.53
C MET A 38 4.72 -3.66 -16.99
N PRO A 39 5.08 -4.97 -16.97
CA PRO A 39 4.22 -6.00 -16.39
C PRO A 39 3.86 -5.75 -14.92
N PHE A 40 4.81 -5.28 -14.11
CA PHE A 40 4.57 -4.93 -12.71
C PHE A 40 3.62 -3.75 -12.57
N TYR A 41 3.70 -2.73 -13.44
CA TYR A 41 2.78 -1.59 -13.38
C TYR A 41 1.34 -2.02 -13.69
N ILE A 42 1.15 -2.92 -14.65
CA ILE A 42 -0.17 -3.49 -14.98
C ILE A 42 -0.73 -4.28 -13.79
N GLN A 43 0.09 -5.17 -13.22
CA GLN A 43 -0.28 -5.94 -12.02
C GLN A 43 -0.61 -5.02 -10.84
N PHE A 44 0.15 -3.95 -10.65
CA PHE A 44 -0.13 -3.00 -9.58
C PHE A 44 -1.47 -2.28 -9.81
N ASN A 45 -1.83 -1.95 -11.05
CA ASN A 45 -3.14 -1.35 -11.36
C ASN A 45 -4.30 -2.28 -11.05
N GLU A 46 -4.17 -3.54 -11.39
CA GLU A 46 -5.17 -4.54 -11.03
C GLU A 46 -5.25 -4.69 -9.51
N ALA A 47 -4.11 -4.72 -8.82
CA ALA A 47 -4.04 -4.79 -7.36
C ALA A 47 -4.66 -3.56 -6.68
N GLN A 48 -4.61 -2.37 -7.30
CA GLN A 48 -5.26 -1.17 -6.76
C GLN A 48 -6.76 -1.36 -6.59
N ILE A 49 -7.43 -2.12 -7.47
CA ILE A 49 -8.86 -2.41 -7.34
C ILE A 49 -9.13 -3.12 -6.01
N HIS A 50 -8.32 -4.13 -5.69
CA HIS A 50 -8.40 -4.89 -4.45
C HIS A 50 -8.06 -4.05 -3.22
N ILE A 51 -7.01 -3.22 -3.31
CA ILE A 51 -6.62 -2.30 -2.22
C ILE A 51 -7.69 -1.23 -1.97
N ASN A 52 -8.35 -0.73 -3.02
CA ASN A 52 -9.44 0.24 -2.88
C ASN A 52 -10.66 -0.40 -2.21
N ARG A 53 -11.09 -1.58 -2.68
CA ARG A 53 -12.18 -2.36 -2.05
C ARG A 53 -11.88 -2.70 -0.59
N PHE A 54 -10.64 -3.05 -0.29
CA PHE A 54 -10.20 -3.24 1.09
C PHE A 54 -10.41 -1.96 1.92
N ASN A 55 -9.98 -0.80 1.42
CA ASN A 55 -10.14 0.47 2.13
C ASN A 55 -11.61 0.86 2.33
N GLU A 56 -12.47 0.63 1.32
CA GLU A 56 -13.92 0.85 1.42
C GLU A 56 -14.54 -0.04 2.49
N GLU A 57 -14.18 -1.33 2.53
CA GLU A 57 -14.73 -2.24 3.53
C GLU A 57 -14.20 -1.93 4.94
N VAL A 58 -12.97 -1.42 5.07
CA VAL A 58 -12.45 -0.85 6.32
C VAL A 58 -13.33 0.32 6.77
N ASP A 59 -13.64 1.28 5.89
CA ASP A 59 -14.49 2.42 6.24
C ASP A 59 -15.91 1.98 6.64
N ASN A 60 -16.47 0.99 5.95
CA ASN A 60 -17.76 0.40 6.29
C ASN A 60 -17.76 -0.18 7.72
N ILE A 61 -16.70 -0.89 8.10
CA ILE A 61 -16.57 -1.46 9.45
C ILE A 61 -16.39 -0.33 10.48
N LEU A 62 -15.52 0.64 10.19
CA LEU A 62 -15.25 1.77 11.09
C LEU A 62 -16.49 2.60 11.39
N LYS A 63 -17.39 2.74 10.41
CA LYS A 63 -18.68 3.41 10.60
C LYS A 63 -19.43 2.82 11.80
N TYR A 64 -19.39 1.50 11.99
CA TYR A 64 -20.08 0.83 13.09
C TYR A 64 -19.21 0.60 14.32
N THR A 65 -17.88 0.73 14.27
CA THR A 65 -17.04 0.54 15.47
C THR A 65 -16.69 1.84 16.18
N ASP A 66 -16.63 2.96 15.46
CA ASP A 66 -16.05 4.22 15.95
C ASP A 66 -17.04 5.40 16.00
N THR A 67 -18.29 5.20 15.56
CA THR A 67 -19.33 6.24 15.58
C THR A 67 -20.45 5.94 16.56
N VAL A 68 -21.41 6.87 16.69
CA VAL A 68 -22.65 6.71 17.47
C VAL A 68 -23.47 5.48 17.00
N GLU A 69 -23.23 4.99 15.77
CA GLU A 69 -23.85 3.78 15.23
C GLU A 69 -23.35 2.48 15.88
N ARG A 70 -22.38 2.53 16.81
CA ARG A 70 -21.82 1.35 17.51
C ARG A 70 -22.85 0.47 18.20
N LYS A 71 -23.93 1.06 18.68
CA LYS A 71 -25.07 0.31 19.25
C LYS A 71 -25.72 -0.67 18.25
N TYR A 72 -25.59 -0.42 16.96
CA TYR A 72 -26.10 -1.27 15.88
C TYR A 72 -25.04 -2.20 15.27
N ALA A 73 -23.80 -2.17 15.77
CA ALA A 73 -22.69 -2.94 15.22
C ALA A 73 -23.00 -4.44 15.15
N ARG A 74 -23.72 -5.00 16.13
CA ARG A 74 -24.11 -6.43 16.14
C ARG A 74 -25.09 -6.82 15.03
N ILE A 75 -25.86 -5.86 14.51
CA ILE A 75 -26.85 -6.09 13.46
C ILE A 75 -26.17 -6.02 12.09
N HIS A 76 -25.22 -5.09 11.92
CA HIS A 76 -24.62 -4.79 10.61
C HIS A 76 -23.26 -5.46 10.38
N LEU A 77 -22.48 -5.72 11.43
CA LEU A 77 -21.19 -6.39 11.29
C LEU A 77 -21.40 -7.90 11.34
N SER A 78 -20.95 -8.55 10.27
CA SER A 78 -20.98 -10.00 10.14
C SER A 78 -19.59 -10.55 9.87
N ASN A 79 -19.42 -11.85 10.08
CA ASN A 79 -18.21 -12.55 9.67
C ASN A 79 -17.91 -12.38 8.17
N SER A 80 -18.94 -12.12 7.35
CA SER A 80 -18.77 -11.91 5.91
C SER A 80 -17.96 -10.65 5.59
N ASN A 81 -18.08 -9.58 6.37
CA ASN A 81 -17.33 -8.33 6.17
C ASN A 81 -15.82 -8.54 6.40
N LEU A 82 -15.47 -9.25 7.48
CA LEU A 82 -14.09 -9.61 7.76
C LEU A 82 -13.54 -10.63 6.77
N TYR A 83 -14.37 -11.57 6.30
CA TYR A 83 -13.99 -12.49 5.24
C TYR A 83 -13.66 -11.75 3.94
N LYS A 84 -14.46 -10.73 3.56
CA LYS A 84 -14.17 -9.87 2.40
C LYS A 84 -12.83 -9.16 2.56
N LEU A 85 -12.54 -8.55 3.72
CA LEU A 85 -11.23 -7.93 3.96
C LEU A 85 -10.08 -8.90 3.74
N LYS A 86 -10.18 -10.10 4.32
CA LYS A 86 -9.16 -11.14 4.16
C LYS A 86 -8.99 -11.55 2.70
N LYS A 87 -10.11 -11.70 1.96
CA LYS A 87 -10.11 -12.04 0.54
C LYS A 87 -9.46 -10.95 -0.31
N GLU A 88 -9.70 -9.68 -0.03
CA GLU A 88 -9.05 -8.58 -0.77
C GLU A 88 -7.54 -8.51 -0.50
N ILE A 89 -7.08 -8.88 0.70
CA ILE A 89 -5.64 -9.04 0.98
C ILE A 89 -5.06 -10.16 0.11
N GLU A 90 -5.71 -11.32 0.08
CA GLU A 90 -5.28 -12.47 -0.72
C GLU A 90 -5.24 -12.14 -2.21
N ASN A 91 -6.31 -11.54 -2.76
CA ASN A 91 -6.36 -11.10 -4.14
C ASN A 91 -5.21 -10.13 -4.45
N THR A 92 -4.96 -9.14 -3.57
CA THR A 92 -3.86 -8.19 -3.74
C THR A 92 -2.51 -8.90 -3.84
N ILE A 93 -2.26 -9.90 -3.00
CA ILE A 93 -1.01 -10.68 -3.00
C ILE A 93 -0.87 -11.49 -4.30
N ILE A 94 -1.93 -12.18 -4.71
CA ILE A 94 -1.97 -13.00 -5.93
C ILE A 94 -1.75 -12.13 -7.16
N THR A 95 -2.45 -10.99 -7.27
CA THR A 95 -2.31 -10.08 -8.41
C THR A 95 -0.90 -9.52 -8.54
N LEU A 96 -0.24 -9.21 -7.41
CA LEU A 96 1.16 -8.74 -7.41
C LEU A 96 2.19 -9.86 -7.63
N ASN A 97 1.79 -11.13 -7.50
CA ASN A 97 2.63 -12.30 -7.74
C ASN A 97 1.88 -13.32 -8.59
N PRO A 98 1.82 -13.15 -9.92
CA PRO A 98 1.09 -14.08 -10.80
C PRO A 98 1.59 -15.54 -10.73
N GLU A 99 2.82 -15.77 -10.24
CA GLU A 99 3.34 -17.12 -9.97
C GLU A 99 2.62 -17.82 -8.80
N MET A 100 1.93 -17.07 -7.94
CA MET A 100 1.15 -17.58 -6.82
C MET A 100 -0.33 -17.67 -7.20
N THR A 101 -0.84 -18.87 -7.44
CA THR A 101 -2.26 -19.10 -7.73
C THR A 101 -3.13 -19.09 -6.48
N GLU A 102 -2.58 -19.48 -5.33
CA GLU A 102 -3.27 -19.51 -4.04
C GLU A 102 -2.38 -19.01 -2.91
N PHE A 103 -2.96 -18.27 -1.95
CA PHE A 103 -2.22 -17.72 -0.83
C PHE A 103 -2.71 -18.25 0.53
N ASN A 104 -1.88 -19.09 1.16
CA ASN A 104 -2.14 -19.54 2.53
C ASN A 104 -1.53 -18.59 3.57
N PHE A 105 -2.40 -17.93 4.34
CA PHE A 105 -2.03 -17.03 5.43
C PHE A 105 -1.30 -17.69 6.61
N LYS A 106 -1.30 -19.03 6.74
CA LYS A 106 -0.51 -19.73 7.78
C LYS A 106 0.99 -19.42 7.66
N ASP A 107 1.46 -19.27 6.43
CA ASP A 107 2.88 -19.03 6.12
C ASP A 107 3.17 -17.56 5.80
N PHE A 108 2.28 -16.64 6.20
CA PHE A 108 2.35 -15.24 5.81
C PHE A 108 3.72 -14.61 6.12
N HIS A 109 4.27 -14.85 7.31
CA HIS A 109 5.59 -14.36 7.73
C HIS A 109 6.74 -14.90 6.85
N LEU A 110 6.67 -16.16 6.39
CA LEU A 110 7.68 -16.77 5.52
C LEU A 110 7.54 -16.29 4.08
N LYS A 111 6.31 -16.01 3.65
CA LYS A 111 6.01 -15.59 2.27
C LYS A 111 6.14 -14.08 2.07
N LEU A 112 6.12 -13.26 3.13
CA LEU A 112 6.20 -11.80 3.02
C LEU A 112 7.35 -11.34 2.12
N GLY A 113 8.55 -11.91 2.27
CA GLY A 113 9.71 -11.56 1.44
C GLY A 113 9.56 -11.96 -0.04
N LYS A 114 8.68 -12.92 -0.34
CA LYS A 114 8.37 -13.42 -1.69
C LYS A 114 7.21 -12.69 -2.36
N ILE A 115 6.39 -11.96 -1.59
CA ILE A 115 5.20 -11.25 -2.07
C ILE A 115 5.55 -10.02 -2.94
N ALA A 116 6.77 -9.51 -2.86
CA ALA A 116 7.20 -8.41 -3.73
C ALA A 116 8.35 -8.85 -4.65
N LYS A 117 8.56 -10.16 -4.87
CA LYS A 117 9.70 -10.66 -5.65
C LYS A 117 9.71 -10.10 -7.08
N ASN A 118 8.53 -9.87 -7.65
CA ASN A 118 8.36 -9.31 -8.99
C ASN A 118 8.33 -7.77 -9.01
N ALA A 119 8.35 -7.12 -7.83
CA ALA A 119 8.41 -5.68 -7.75
C ALA A 119 9.84 -5.19 -8.04
N PRO A 120 10.00 -4.09 -8.80
CA PRO A 120 11.28 -3.42 -8.92
C PRO A 120 11.83 -3.08 -7.54
N LEU A 121 13.15 -3.18 -7.36
CA LEU A 121 13.81 -2.98 -6.06
C LEU A 121 13.41 -1.65 -5.39
N ALA A 122 13.21 -0.60 -6.19
CA ALA A 122 12.79 0.72 -5.73
C ALA A 122 11.40 0.74 -5.06
N TYR A 123 10.55 -0.27 -5.30
CA TYR A 123 9.18 -0.37 -4.77
C TYR A 123 8.99 -1.56 -3.83
N TYR A 124 9.95 -2.48 -3.76
CA TYR A 124 9.88 -3.70 -2.95
C TYR A 124 9.46 -3.42 -1.49
N THR A 125 10.12 -2.48 -0.84
CA THR A 125 9.83 -2.11 0.56
C THR A 125 8.46 -1.47 0.72
N ASP A 126 8.05 -0.63 -0.24
CA ASP A 126 6.76 0.06 -0.21
C ASP A 126 5.60 -0.94 -0.38
N ILE A 127 5.74 -1.91 -1.29
CA ILE A 127 4.75 -2.98 -1.53
C ILE A 127 4.63 -3.92 -0.34
N ASN A 128 5.76 -4.43 0.17
CA ASN A 128 5.74 -5.30 1.35
C ASN A 128 5.09 -4.62 2.55
N TRP A 129 5.40 -3.34 2.76
CA TRP A 129 4.78 -2.57 3.82
C TRP A 129 3.28 -2.37 3.59
N LEU A 130 2.85 -2.13 2.35
CA LEU A 130 1.44 -1.98 1.99
C LEU A 130 0.64 -3.22 2.37
N ILE A 131 1.13 -4.41 2.01
CA ILE A 131 0.47 -5.68 2.28
C ILE A 131 0.52 -6.02 3.77
N PHE A 132 1.68 -5.81 4.41
CA PHE A 132 1.84 -6.00 5.85
C PHE A 132 0.87 -5.13 6.65
N SER A 133 0.71 -3.86 6.27
CA SER A 133 -0.22 -2.95 6.94
C SER A 133 -1.68 -3.35 6.73
N MET A 134 -2.08 -3.88 5.56
CA MET A 134 -3.43 -4.44 5.38
C MET A 134 -3.71 -5.60 6.34
N VAL A 135 -2.74 -6.50 6.54
CA VAL A 135 -2.86 -7.62 7.48
C VAL A 135 -2.94 -7.14 8.94
N ILE A 136 -2.15 -6.13 9.31
CA ILE A 136 -2.25 -5.51 10.64
C ILE A 136 -3.65 -4.91 10.85
N ILE A 137 -4.14 -4.14 9.88
CA ILE A 137 -5.47 -3.51 9.94
C ILE A 137 -6.55 -4.58 10.11
N TYR A 138 -6.50 -5.65 9.33
CA TYR A 138 -7.41 -6.78 9.47
C TYR A 138 -7.42 -7.37 10.89
N ASN A 139 -6.24 -7.66 11.45
CA ASN A 139 -6.13 -8.25 12.78
C ASN A 139 -6.62 -7.30 13.89
N LEU A 140 -6.33 -6.00 13.76
CA LEU A 140 -6.80 -5.00 14.72
C LEU A 140 -8.33 -4.86 14.66
N LEU A 141 -8.91 -4.75 13.46
CA LEU A 141 -10.36 -4.71 13.29
C LEU A 141 -11.05 -5.98 13.78
N LEU A 142 -10.47 -7.15 13.52
CA LEU A 142 -10.97 -8.42 14.03
C LEU A 142 -11.00 -8.43 15.57
N THR A 143 -10.00 -7.85 16.22
CA THR A 143 -9.92 -7.73 17.68
C THR A 143 -11.03 -6.82 18.21
N GLU A 144 -11.22 -5.65 17.59
CA GLU A 144 -12.29 -4.71 17.94
C GLU A 144 -13.69 -5.33 17.72
N CYS A 145 -13.87 -6.07 16.63
CA CYS A 145 -15.15 -6.68 16.29
C CYS A 145 -15.44 -7.97 17.07
N LYS A 146 -14.47 -8.55 17.79
CA LYS A 146 -14.59 -9.86 18.45
C LYS A 146 -15.82 -9.97 19.35
N HIS A 147 -16.20 -8.89 20.02
CA HIS A 147 -17.36 -8.83 20.94
C HIS A 147 -18.71 -8.65 20.24
N PHE A 148 -18.71 -8.35 18.95
CA PHE A 148 -19.91 -8.22 18.12
C PHE A 148 -20.17 -9.47 17.28
N LEU A 149 -19.16 -10.31 17.07
CA LEU A 149 -19.22 -11.47 16.20
C LEU A 149 -19.50 -12.74 16.98
N LYS A 150 -20.43 -13.56 16.48
CA LYS A 150 -20.78 -14.85 17.09
C LYS A 150 -19.67 -15.89 16.94
N PHE A 151 -18.95 -15.88 15.81
CA PHE A 151 -17.85 -16.80 15.49
C PHE A 151 -16.72 -16.06 14.75
N PRO A 152 -15.90 -15.25 15.44
CA PRO A 152 -14.87 -14.44 14.79
C PRO A 152 -13.86 -15.33 14.07
N SER A 153 -13.37 -14.85 12.91
CA SER A 153 -12.27 -15.50 12.19
C SER A 153 -11.01 -15.55 13.06
N GLN A 154 -10.10 -16.48 12.77
CA GLN A 154 -8.79 -16.49 13.44
C GLN A 154 -7.91 -15.36 12.89
N PRO A 155 -7.17 -14.64 13.75
CA PRO A 155 -6.22 -13.63 13.31
C PRO A 155 -5.11 -14.27 12.46
N ILE A 156 -4.61 -13.51 11.49
CA ILE A 156 -3.46 -13.93 10.70
C ILE A 156 -2.23 -13.87 11.60
N LYS A 157 -1.44 -14.95 11.65
CA LYS A 157 -0.21 -14.98 12.45
C LYS A 157 0.81 -14.01 11.87
N ILE A 158 0.89 -12.85 12.49
CA ILE A 158 1.99 -11.89 12.40
C ILE A 158 2.66 -11.89 13.77
N GLY A 159 3.98 -11.66 13.83
CA GLY A 159 4.67 -11.50 15.12
C GLY A 159 4.02 -10.41 15.97
N ASP A 160 4.48 -10.23 17.21
CA ASP A 160 3.85 -9.27 18.13
C ASP A 160 3.94 -7.84 17.57
N VAL A 161 2.81 -7.35 17.06
CA VAL A 161 2.66 -5.98 16.59
C VAL A 161 2.14 -5.25 17.81
N GLY A 162 3.02 -4.51 18.48
CA GLY A 162 2.71 -3.82 19.74
C GLY A 162 1.42 -2.99 19.67
N ARG A 163 0.95 -2.52 20.83
CA ARG A 163 -0.36 -1.83 21.02
C ARG A 163 -0.45 -0.48 20.29
N LEU A 164 -0.49 -0.51 18.96
CA LEU A 164 -0.68 0.65 18.10
C LEU A 164 -2.17 0.83 17.84
N HIS A 165 -2.65 2.07 17.97
CA HIS A 165 -4.03 2.41 17.66
C HIS A 165 -4.33 2.15 16.18
N TYR A 166 -5.39 1.40 15.87
CA TYR A 166 -5.69 0.97 14.50
C TYR A 166 -5.89 2.16 13.54
N LEU A 167 -6.51 3.26 13.98
CA LEU A 167 -6.66 4.46 13.15
C LEU A 167 -5.32 5.04 12.68
N THR A 168 -4.28 4.98 13.52
CA THR A 168 -2.94 5.47 13.18
C THR A 168 -2.34 4.62 12.05
N ILE A 169 -2.51 3.29 12.13
CA ILE A 169 -2.06 2.37 11.09
C ILE A 169 -2.84 2.61 9.79
N ILE A 170 -4.16 2.75 9.85
CA ILE A 170 -5.01 3.02 8.68
C ILE A 170 -4.61 4.32 7.99
N LYS A 171 -4.39 5.40 8.77
CA LYS A 171 -3.94 6.69 8.23
C LYS A 171 -2.56 6.58 7.58
N SER A 172 -1.63 5.89 8.23
CA SER A 172 -0.30 5.62 7.66
C SER A 172 -0.40 4.81 6.36
N HIS A 173 -1.28 3.79 6.35
CA HIS A 173 -1.53 2.92 5.20
C HIS A 173 -1.99 3.73 4.00
N ARG A 174 -3.05 4.50 4.17
CA ARG A 174 -3.61 5.35 3.10
C ARG A 174 -2.61 6.39 2.60
N LYS A 175 -1.81 6.99 3.49
CA LYS A 175 -0.77 7.95 3.12
C LYS A 175 0.28 7.31 2.21
N ARG A 176 0.82 6.15 2.60
CA ARG A 176 1.83 5.44 1.80
C ARG A 176 1.25 4.89 0.51
N TYR A 177 0.03 4.37 0.53
CA TYR A 177 -0.67 3.94 -0.69
C TYR A 177 -0.80 5.07 -1.71
N LYS A 178 -1.27 6.26 -1.28
CA LYS A 178 -1.38 7.43 -2.15
C LYS A 178 -0.02 7.92 -2.68
N MET A 179 1.03 7.83 -1.86
CA MET A 179 2.39 8.13 -2.32
C MET A 179 2.86 7.14 -3.38
N LEU A 180 2.58 5.85 -3.20
CA LEU A 180 2.96 4.79 -4.13
C LEU A 180 2.22 4.93 -5.47
N GLN A 181 0.91 5.22 -5.45
CA GLN A 181 0.14 5.53 -6.65
C GLN A 181 0.76 6.69 -7.45
N ARG A 182 1.16 7.77 -6.77
CA ARG A 182 1.84 8.92 -7.40
C ARG A 182 3.19 8.54 -7.99
N LYS A 183 4.00 7.77 -7.26
CA LYS A 183 5.31 7.30 -7.74
C LYS A 183 5.18 6.44 -8.99
N LEU A 184 4.18 5.56 -9.01
CA LEU A 184 3.99 4.63 -10.11
C LEU A 184 3.29 5.26 -11.33
N SER A 185 2.83 6.52 -11.19
CA SER A 185 2.33 7.34 -12.31
C SER A 185 1.38 6.55 -13.19
N ILE A 186 0.36 5.96 -12.56
CA ILE A 186 -0.79 5.42 -13.25
C ILE A 186 -1.87 6.49 -13.13
N LYS A 187 -2.13 7.14 -14.26
CA LYS A 187 -3.44 7.72 -14.54
C LYS A 187 -4.24 6.67 -15.30
#